data_AF-A0A1V9YL74-F1
#
_entry.id   AF-A0A1V9YL74-F1
#
_cell.length_a   1.000
_cell.length_b   1.000
_cell.length_c   1.000
_cell.angle_alpha   90.00
_cell.angle_beta   90.00
_cell.angle_gamma   90.00
#
_symmetry.space_group_name_H-M   'P 1'
#
loop_
_entity.id
_entity.type
_entity.pdbx_description
1 polymer ?
#
loop_
_entity_poly.entity_id
_entity_poly.type
_entity_poly.pdbx_seq_one_letter_code
_entity_poly.pdbx_strand_id
1 'polypeptide(L)'
;MRLLCRVSLPKALQSLLGLAYLALSLACSVWFLDIVSPGLSNDLFWPGFEPTTAHTYLIDSFSAHLAVTGSAVIDLFDPSEAIIKAYGLSTTNVQSKPTYPRALALGQFTTIEDAVVSFRTVEENFIFTAVTQYCWADFDKRKANTLRPQFAMNGAVYLEPYLRNIIWSDWYTAYGSSFASAVSDAIVVTKDGAEWYTGLQDAFTSVDSEVTYWTSKNITLFQLQWSNDMQMGIQESITVINMFGWRQALTVTYIPFNVRSSMWTCNVLNGFFITDLWGAAITNASLVRSASNFMGDATMEMLLMLYPYTPCSVIVHDHLRPFQSIDMYLIPPPPALVSAVTTLQSGVVIAIHSHDGLLSRYRALSATVLDPVPLHWQSSNCTFFGGSPMCVFGTGATFVQPSFSFDDMWCTTLFATVALALVGASVDDACRPCKADTSGSCRALTQATSAMVSQLLSNATVRQLLTPTLATATRDVQRMKVEIIQFALTPTGNSTVLRQPLLDATASSWDLFGYVTLHEWVLGYREVVSIQGDVASYTLMSERIAPIPFSASASEVPMSTCRYLWTTVVLITCILLAIGIATAVALPILSTLA
;
A
#
# COMPACT_ATOMS: atom_id res chain seq x y z
N MET A 1 64.09 -13.28 54.07
CA MET A 1 63.01 -12.36 53.67
C MET A 1 63.61 -11.32 52.72
N ARG A 2 63.37 -11.54 51.42
CA ARG A 2 63.53 -10.64 50.25
C ARG A 2 64.94 -10.19 49.84
N LEU A 3 65.66 -11.15 49.25
CA LEU A 3 66.48 -10.90 48.07
C LEU A 3 65.59 -10.30 46.96
N LEU A 4 65.90 -9.09 46.51
CA LEU A 4 65.67 -8.66 45.12
C LEU A 4 66.96 -8.02 44.66
N CYS A 5 67.79 -8.83 43.99
CA CYS A 5 68.93 -8.38 43.25
C CYS A 5 68.42 -7.42 42.16
N ARG A 6 68.67 -6.10 42.31
CA ARG A 6 68.44 -5.14 41.22
C ARG A 6 69.51 -5.40 40.16
N VAL A 7 69.20 -6.31 39.22
CA VAL A 7 69.95 -6.44 37.99
C VAL A 7 69.81 -5.12 37.23
N SER A 8 70.84 -4.28 37.28
CA SER A 8 70.88 -3.04 36.50
C SER A 8 71.05 -3.43 35.03
N LEU A 9 69.94 -3.40 34.27
CA LEU A 9 70.01 -3.54 32.82
C LEU A 9 71.02 -2.52 32.24
N PRO A 10 71.82 -2.89 31.23
CA PRO A 10 72.66 -1.93 30.51
C PRO A 10 71.79 -0.76 30.00
N LYS A 11 72.25 0.49 30.15
CA LYS A 11 71.53 1.69 29.69
C LYS A 11 71.08 1.60 28.22
N ALA A 12 71.88 0.95 27.38
CA ALA A 12 71.55 0.68 25.97
C ALA A 12 70.32 -0.23 25.82
N LEU A 13 70.22 -1.29 26.62
CA LEU A 13 69.08 -2.21 26.59
C LEU A 13 67.80 -1.55 27.13
N GLN A 14 67.93 -0.70 28.17
CA GLN A 14 66.80 0.11 28.67
C GLN A 14 66.29 1.09 27.60
N SER A 15 67.20 1.74 26.88
CA SER A 15 66.86 2.68 25.79
C SER A 15 66.19 1.97 24.61
N LEU A 16 66.68 0.78 24.24
CA LEU A 16 66.11 -0.03 23.17
C LEU A 16 64.71 -0.56 23.53
N LEU A 17 64.51 -1.03 24.77
CA LEU A 17 63.19 -1.44 25.26
C LEU A 17 62.22 -0.26 25.33
N GLY A 18 62.68 0.93 25.73
CA GLY A 18 61.89 2.16 25.73
C GLY A 18 61.46 2.58 24.32
N LEU A 19 62.38 2.54 23.35
CA LEU A 19 62.08 2.82 21.94
C LEU A 19 61.11 1.80 21.34
N ALA A 20 61.28 0.51 21.65
CA ALA A 20 60.38 -0.54 21.20
C ALA A 20 58.97 -0.38 21.79
N TYR A 21 58.87 -0.05 23.08
CA TYR A 21 57.60 0.25 23.74
C TYR A 21 56.91 1.47 23.12
N LEU A 22 57.67 2.54 22.86
CA LEU A 22 57.17 3.74 22.21
C LEU A 22 56.67 3.43 20.80
N ALA A 23 57.46 2.74 19.98
CA ALA A 23 57.09 2.35 18.62
C ALA A 23 55.82 1.48 18.61
N LEU A 24 55.71 0.51 19.51
CA LEU A 24 54.53 -0.34 19.64
C LEU A 24 53.30 0.48 20.06
N SER A 25 53.45 1.39 21.03
CA SER A 25 52.34 2.24 21.50
C SER A 25 51.83 3.18 20.41
N LEU A 26 52.73 3.74 19.60
CA LEU A 26 52.39 4.56 18.43
C LEU A 26 51.70 3.72 17.34
N ALA A 27 52.21 2.52 17.07
CA ALA A 27 51.59 1.59 16.13
C ALA A 27 50.17 1.20 16.58
N CYS A 28 49.97 0.93 17.87
CA CYS A 28 48.64 0.68 18.44
C CYS A 28 47.72 1.91 18.31
N SER A 29 48.24 3.13 18.47
CA SER A 29 47.45 4.37 18.30
C SER A 29 47.00 4.59 16.86
N VAL A 30 47.84 4.23 15.88
CA VAL A 30 47.48 4.25 14.45
C VAL A 30 46.48 3.14 14.14
N TRP A 31 46.72 1.92 14.64
CA TRP A 31 45.82 0.79 14.45
C TRP A 31 44.43 1.05 15.08
N PHE A 32 44.38 1.78 16.19
CA PHE A 32 43.11 2.19 16.80
C PHE A 32 42.25 3.00 15.83
N LEU A 33 42.83 3.88 15.01
CA LEU A 33 42.07 4.63 14.00
C LEU A 33 41.34 3.71 13.03
N ASP A 34 41.96 2.61 12.62
CA ASP A 34 41.35 1.60 11.74
C ASP A 34 40.15 0.90 12.42
N ILE A 35 40.26 0.64 13.73
CA ILE A 35 39.19 0.01 14.51
C ILE A 35 37.98 0.94 14.68
N VAL A 36 38.19 2.22 15.01
CA VAL A 36 37.07 3.15 15.27
C VAL A 36 36.52 3.83 14.01
N SER A 37 37.27 3.89 12.91
CA SER A 37 36.85 4.57 11.66
C SER A 37 35.46 4.14 11.18
N PRO A 38 35.14 2.83 11.07
CA PRO A 38 33.81 2.41 10.59
C PRO A 38 32.68 2.83 11.52
N GLY A 39 32.90 2.77 12.84
CA GLY A 39 31.91 3.13 13.87
C GLY A 39 31.67 4.64 13.99
N LEU A 40 32.65 5.46 13.58
CA LEU A 40 32.55 6.93 13.59
C LEU A 40 32.16 7.50 12.21
N SER A 41 31.57 6.68 11.34
CA SER A 41 31.08 7.13 10.03
C SER A 41 29.81 7.97 10.10
N ASN A 42 28.96 7.77 11.12
CA ASN A 42 27.70 8.48 11.33
C ASN A 42 27.30 8.50 12.82
N ASP A 43 26.41 9.42 13.20
CA ASP A 43 25.97 9.64 14.59
C ASP A 43 25.04 8.53 15.13
N LEU A 44 24.63 7.57 14.29
CA LEU A 44 23.99 6.33 14.75
C LEU A 44 25.01 5.33 15.31
N PHE A 45 26.31 5.56 15.09
CA PHE A 45 27.39 4.62 15.41
C PHE A 45 27.20 3.24 14.75
N TRP A 46 26.55 3.23 13.58
CA TRP A 46 26.28 2.03 12.80
C TRP A 46 27.17 2.02 11.54
N PRO A 47 28.23 1.18 11.51
CA PRO A 47 29.11 1.10 10.35
C PRO A 47 28.37 0.79 9.05
N GLY A 48 28.64 1.56 7.99
CA GLY A 48 28.06 1.34 6.66
C GLY A 48 26.57 1.65 6.58
N PHE A 49 26.02 2.44 7.52
CA PHE A 49 24.64 2.92 7.45
C PHE A 49 24.51 4.04 6.42
N GLU A 50 24.35 3.65 5.17
CA GLU A 50 24.23 4.54 4.02
C GLU A 50 22.84 4.40 3.38
N PRO A 51 22.39 5.43 2.62
CA PRO A 51 21.13 5.39 1.91
C PRO A 51 20.87 4.11 1.13
N THR A 52 21.85 3.64 0.34
CA THR A 52 21.70 2.47 -0.55
C THR A 52 21.93 1.12 0.14
N THR A 53 22.33 1.12 1.42
CA THR A 53 22.67 -0.09 2.18
C THR A 53 21.68 -0.32 3.31
N ALA A 54 22.12 -0.23 4.57
CA ALA A 54 21.33 -0.55 5.75
C ALA A 54 20.10 0.38 5.90
N HIS A 55 20.18 1.63 5.43
CA HIS A 55 19.04 2.55 5.49
C HIS A 55 17.88 2.05 4.61
N THR A 56 18.12 1.79 3.31
CA THR A 56 17.10 1.18 2.43
C THR A 56 16.64 -0.18 2.95
N TYR A 57 17.54 -1.02 3.48
CA TYR A 57 17.16 -2.34 4.02
C TYR A 57 16.18 -2.23 5.17
N LEU A 58 16.43 -1.32 6.13
CA LEU A 58 15.48 -1.07 7.22
C LEU A 58 14.13 -0.63 6.67
N ILE A 59 14.11 0.29 5.72
CA ILE A 59 12.86 0.78 5.14
C ILE A 59 12.09 -0.37 4.47
N ASP A 60 12.74 -1.21 3.66
CA ASP A 60 12.08 -2.35 3.01
C ASP A 60 11.55 -3.37 4.02
N SER A 61 12.30 -3.65 5.10
CA SER A 61 11.88 -4.57 6.17
C SER A 61 10.65 -4.05 6.90
N PHE A 62 10.68 -2.80 7.40
CA PHE A 62 9.53 -2.20 8.07
C PHE A 62 8.31 -2.09 7.14
N SER A 63 8.52 -1.72 5.87
CA SER A 63 7.45 -1.63 4.87
C SER A 63 6.80 -2.98 4.54
N ALA A 64 7.51 -4.10 4.71
CA ALA A 64 6.94 -5.44 4.53
C ALA A 64 5.98 -5.80 5.68
N HIS A 65 6.31 -5.43 6.91
CA HIS A 65 5.50 -5.70 8.09
C HIS A 65 4.32 -4.74 8.25
N LEU A 66 4.52 -3.43 8.03
CA LEU A 66 3.48 -2.40 8.14
C LEU A 66 2.31 -2.61 7.17
N ALA A 67 2.55 -3.30 6.05
CA ALA A 67 1.51 -3.68 5.10
C ALA A 67 0.56 -4.79 5.63
N VAL A 68 0.98 -5.52 6.68
CA VAL A 68 0.29 -6.73 7.18
C VAL A 68 -0.14 -6.60 8.64
N THR A 69 0.66 -5.96 9.48
CA THR A 69 0.40 -5.80 10.92
C THR A 69 0.78 -4.40 11.40
N GLY A 70 -0.04 -3.86 12.31
CA GLY A 70 0.25 -2.59 12.99
C GLY A 70 1.20 -2.72 14.18
N SER A 71 1.55 -3.93 14.62
CA SER A 71 2.45 -4.15 15.75
C SER A 71 3.18 -5.49 15.64
N ALA A 72 4.51 -5.45 15.67
CA ALA A 72 5.37 -6.63 15.70
C ALA A 72 6.70 -6.34 16.39
N VAL A 73 7.29 -7.37 17.00
CA VAL A 73 8.70 -7.39 17.41
C VAL A 73 9.44 -8.17 16.34
N ILE A 74 10.40 -7.52 15.69
CA ILE A 74 11.11 -8.08 14.54
C ILE A 74 12.58 -8.24 14.94
N ASP A 75 13.11 -9.44 14.76
CA ASP A 75 14.54 -9.69 14.84
C ASP A 75 15.15 -9.58 13.43
N LEU A 76 15.86 -8.48 13.17
CA LEU A 76 16.50 -8.23 11.87
C LEU A 76 17.58 -9.27 11.51
N PHE A 77 18.02 -10.09 12.47
CA PHE A 77 18.98 -11.18 12.23
C PHE A 77 18.31 -12.52 11.94
N ASP A 78 16.98 -12.63 12.06
CA ASP A 78 16.27 -13.84 11.67
C ASP A 78 16.38 -14.04 10.14
N PRO A 79 16.80 -15.21 9.66
CA PRO A 79 16.82 -15.51 8.22
C PRO A 79 15.48 -15.28 7.50
N SER A 80 14.34 -15.28 8.20
CA SER A 80 13.04 -14.94 7.62
C SER A 80 12.91 -13.48 7.18
N GLU A 81 13.70 -12.58 7.77
CA GLU A 81 13.72 -11.13 7.50
C GLU A 81 14.68 -10.76 6.37
N ALA A 82 15.34 -11.74 5.75
CA ALA A 82 16.20 -11.48 4.62
C ALA A 82 15.38 -11.10 3.37
N ILE A 83 15.79 -10.02 2.72
CA ILE A 83 15.13 -9.51 1.51
C ILE A 83 16.01 -9.85 0.31
N ILE A 84 15.43 -10.53 -0.69
CA ILE A 84 16.13 -10.88 -1.93
C ILE A 84 16.23 -9.64 -2.81
N LYS A 85 17.20 -8.78 -2.48
CA LYS A 85 17.50 -7.52 -3.16
C LYS A 85 18.99 -7.21 -3.04
N ALA A 86 19.58 -6.67 -4.10
CA ALA A 86 20.94 -6.18 -4.05
C ALA A 86 20.97 -4.79 -3.40
N TYR A 87 21.67 -4.69 -2.27
CA TYR A 87 21.95 -3.42 -1.58
C TYR A 87 23.36 -2.93 -1.92
N GLY A 88 23.58 -1.62 -1.82
CA GLY A 88 24.85 -0.96 -2.13
C GLY A 88 25.05 -0.61 -3.61
N LEU A 89 24.04 -0.76 -4.46
CA LEU A 89 24.08 -0.27 -5.85
C LEU A 89 23.58 1.17 -5.92
N SER A 90 24.04 1.93 -6.92
CA SER A 90 23.55 3.29 -7.16
C SER A 90 22.07 3.35 -7.57
N THR A 91 21.51 2.23 -8.00
CA THR A 91 20.10 2.06 -8.37
C THR A 91 19.25 1.48 -7.23
N THR A 92 19.83 1.20 -6.07
CA THR A 92 19.10 0.65 -4.92
C THR A 92 18.13 1.70 -4.37
N ASN A 93 16.83 1.46 -4.55
CA ASN A 93 15.74 2.30 -4.07
C ASN A 93 14.63 1.46 -3.45
N VAL A 94 13.88 2.04 -2.51
CA VAL A 94 12.66 1.48 -1.92
C VAL A 94 11.52 1.56 -2.96
N GLN A 95 10.61 0.60 -2.91
CA GLN A 95 9.42 0.56 -3.78
C GLN A 95 8.16 0.85 -2.95
N SER A 96 7.76 2.12 -2.89
CA SER A 96 6.58 2.56 -2.14
C SER A 96 5.31 2.17 -2.89
N LYS A 97 4.34 1.56 -2.20
CA LYS A 97 3.09 1.13 -2.83
C LYS A 97 2.02 2.22 -2.71
N PRO A 98 1.52 2.83 -3.80
CA PRO A 98 0.49 3.89 -3.72
C PRO A 98 -0.88 3.38 -3.23
N THR A 99 -1.09 2.06 -3.21
CA THR A 99 -2.26 1.41 -2.62
C THR A 99 -2.25 1.42 -1.10
N TYR A 100 -1.07 1.51 -0.48
CA TYR A 100 -0.93 1.39 0.97
C TYR A 100 -1.67 2.49 1.75
N PRO A 101 -1.52 3.79 1.40
CA PRO A 101 -2.32 4.85 2.04
C PRO A 101 -3.83 4.64 1.90
N ARG A 102 -4.30 4.12 0.75
CA ARG A 102 -5.73 3.81 0.53
C ARG A 102 -6.20 2.64 1.38
N ALA A 103 -5.41 1.58 1.49
CA ALA A 103 -5.72 0.44 2.34
C ALA A 103 -5.88 0.86 3.81
N LEU A 104 -5.04 1.79 4.28
CA LEU A 104 -5.18 2.39 5.61
C LEU A 104 -6.46 3.22 5.72
N ALA A 105 -6.61 4.24 4.87
CA ALA A 105 -7.71 5.21 4.97
C ALA A 105 -9.10 4.60 4.73
N LEU A 106 -9.24 3.66 3.79
CA LEU A 106 -10.53 3.08 3.40
C LEU A 106 -10.82 1.72 4.07
N GLY A 107 -9.79 1.09 4.62
CA GLY A 107 -9.88 -0.27 5.17
C GLY A 107 -9.59 -0.38 6.66
N GLN A 108 -8.72 0.48 7.23
CA GLN A 108 -8.31 0.41 8.64
C GLN A 108 -8.89 1.56 9.47
N PHE A 109 -8.76 2.81 9.00
CA PHE A 109 -9.24 4.01 9.71
C PHE A 109 -10.72 4.29 9.42
N THR A 110 -11.56 3.32 9.77
CA THR A 110 -13.01 3.35 9.51
C THR A 110 -13.84 3.40 10.78
N THR A 111 -13.21 3.63 11.94
CA THR A 111 -13.97 3.75 13.19
C THR A 111 -14.63 5.13 13.29
N ILE A 112 -15.60 5.24 14.21
CA ILE A 112 -16.25 6.52 14.49
C ILE A 112 -15.24 7.53 15.06
N GLU A 113 -14.34 7.07 15.93
CA GLU A 113 -13.30 7.91 16.52
C GLU A 113 -12.36 8.45 15.44
N ASP A 114 -11.91 7.61 14.51
CA ASP A 114 -11.07 8.02 13.38
C ASP A 114 -11.75 9.12 12.57
N ALA A 115 -13.06 8.98 12.29
CA ALA A 115 -13.83 9.95 11.52
C ALA A 115 -13.98 11.29 12.25
N VAL A 116 -14.38 11.25 13.53
CA VAL A 116 -14.58 12.47 14.34
C VAL A 116 -13.25 13.23 14.52
N VAL A 117 -12.14 12.53 14.74
CA VAL A 117 -10.80 13.15 14.79
C VAL A 117 -10.42 13.74 13.43
N SER A 118 -10.68 13.01 12.34
CA SER A 118 -10.36 13.46 10.97
C SER A 118 -11.14 14.71 10.57
N PHE A 119 -12.40 14.86 10.97
CA PHE A 119 -13.15 16.10 10.70
C PHE A 119 -12.52 17.35 11.34
N ARG A 120 -11.66 17.18 12.35
CA ARG A 120 -10.96 18.31 13.00
C ARG A 120 -9.65 18.69 12.32
N THR A 121 -9.15 17.86 11.41
CA THR A 121 -7.87 18.08 10.71
C THR A 121 -8.05 18.44 9.24
N VAL A 122 -9.26 18.29 8.71
CA VAL A 122 -9.60 18.50 7.31
C VAL A 122 -10.34 19.83 7.13
N GLU A 123 -10.07 20.55 6.04
CA GLU A 123 -10.77 21.79 5.68
C GLU A 123 -12.27 21.55 5.39
N GLU A 124 -13.11 22.53 5.70
CA GLU A 124 -14.57 22.43 5.59
C GLU A 124 -15.05 22.16 4.15
N ASN A 125 -14.28 22.60 3.16
CA ASN A 125 -14.55 22.37 1.75
C ASN A 125 -14.46 20.89 1.33
N PHE A 126 -13.78 20.05 2.12
CA PHE A 126 -13.58 18.64 1.77
C PHE A 126 -14.85 17.79 1.87
N ILE A 127 -15.88 18.27 2.58
CA ILE A 127 -17.01 17.43 3.00
C ILE A 127 -17.95 17.07 1.86
N PHE A 128 -18.23 18.04 0.97
CA PHE A 128 -19.01 17.77 -0.24
C PHE A 128 -18.17 17.27 -1.41
N THR A 129 -16.86 17.11 -1.18
CA THR A 129 -15.94 16.36 -2.04
C THR A 129 -15.51 15.02 -1.44
N ALA A 130 -16.08 14.62 -0.29
CA ALA A 130 -15.87 13.28 0.25
C ALA A 130 -16.54 12.26 -0.68
N VAL A 131 -15.83 11.18 -0.99
CA VAL A 131 -16.31 10.13 -1.90
C VAL A 131 -17.28 9.24 -1.12
N THR A 132 -18.56 9.59 -1.17
CA THR A 132 -19.65 8.85 -0.53
C THR A 132 -20.98 9.20 -1.18
N GLN A 133 -21.96 8.32 -1.01
CA GLN A 133 -23.33 8.54 -1.45
C GLN A 133 -24.20 8.79 -0.23
N TYR A 134 -24.69 10.03 -0.12
CA TYR A 134 -25.54 10.44 0.99
C TYR A 134 -26.91 9.79 0.83
N CYS A 135 -27.16 8.75 1.63
CA CYS A 135 -28.41 7.99 1.64
C CYS A 135 -29.46 8.62 2.55
N TRP A 136 -29.03 9.21 3.67
CA TRP A 136 -29.91 9.81 4.68
C TRP A 136 -29.43 11.18 5.12
N ALA A 137 -30.36 12.03 5.51
CA ALA A 137 -30.03 13.30 6.14
C ALA A 137 -29.54 13.07 7.57
N ASP A 138 -30.32 12.33 8.36
CA ASP A 138 -30.17 12.18 9.80
C ASP A 138 -30.02 10.71 10.22
N PHE A 139 -29.42 10.47 11.38
CA PHE A 139 -29.20 9.11 11.90
C PHE A 139 -30.50 8.35 12.20
N ASP A 140 -31.60 9.06 12.45
CA ASP A 140 -32.93 8.46 12.62
C ASP A 140 -33.63 8.15 11.28
N LYS A 141 -32.96 8.37 10.14
CA LYS A 141 -33.40 8.03 8.77
C LYS A 141 -34.75 8.64 8.41
N ARG A 142 -35.09 9.79 9.00
CA ARG A 142 -36.39 10.46 8.84
C ARG A 142 -36.54 10.99 7.42
N LYS A 143 -35.43 11.33 6.76
CA LYS A 143 -35.38 11.77 5.36
C LYS A 143 -34.30 11.02 4.61
N ALA A 144 -34.72 10.28 3.57
CA ALA A 144 -33.84 9.51 2.71
C ALA A 144 -33.69 10.17 1.34
N ASN A 145 -32.45 10.23 0.88
CA ASN A 145 -32.07 10.56 -0.50
C ASN A 145 -31.97 9.27 -1.35
N THR A 146 -31.65 8.11 -0.76
CA THR A 146 -31.68 6.77 -1.41
C THR A 146 -32.11 5.65 -0.44
N LEU A 147 -32.64 4.53 -0.98
CA LEU A 147 -33.11 3.39 -0.19
C LEU A 147 -32.05 2.27 -0.14
N ARG A 148 -30.99 2.44 0.64
CA ARG A 148 -29.89 1.45 0.77
C ARG A 148 -29.74 0.92 2.20
N PRO A 149 -30.71 0.14 2.73
CA PRO A 149 -30.72 -0.28 4.14
C PRO A 149 -29.47 -1.09 4.55
N GLN A 150 -28.77 -1.71 3.61
CA GLN A 150 -27.52 -2.44 3.87
C GLN A 150 -26.39 -1.54 4.41
N PHE A 151 -26.41 -0.23 4.14
CA PHE A 151 -25.41 0.73 4.61
C PHE A 151 -25.87 1.52 5.85
N ALA A 152 -26.99 1.14 6.46
CA ALA A 152 -27.58 1.87 7.57
C ALA A 152 -26.67 2.03 8.80
N MET A 153 -25.68 1.16 8.98
CA MET A 153 -24.73 1.22 10.10
C MET A 153 -23.47 2.03 9.77
N ASN A 154 -23.28 2.44 8.51
CA ASN A 154 -22.15 3.25 8.05
C ASN A 154 -22.50 4.73 8.17
N GLY A 155 -21.83 5.46 9.07
CA GLY A 155 -22.01 6.89 9.25
C GLY A 155 -21.66 7.72 8.01
N ALA A 156 -20.79 7.22 7.13
CA ALA A 156 -20.33 7.96 5.95
C ALA A 156 -21.44 8.28 4.94
N VAL A 157 -22.57 7.56 4.97
CA VAL A 157 -23.72 7.77 4.06
C VAL A 157 -24.80 8.68 4.65
N TYR A 158 -24.53 9.34 5.78
CA TYR A 158 -25.43 10.30 6.43
C TYR A 158 -24.87 11.72 6.31
N LEU A 159 -25.72 12.74 6.15
CA LEU A 159 -25.28 14.15 6.16
C LEU A 159 -24.97 14.63 7.59
N GLU A 160 -25.76 14.20 8.57
CA GLU A 160 -25.64 14.57 9.98
C GLU A 160 -24.22 14.47 10.59
N PRO A 161 -23.45 13.37 10.45
CA PRO A 161 -22.11 13.29 11.04
C PRO A 161 -21.19 14.41 10.54
N TYR A 162 -21.25 14.74 9.25
CA TYR A 162 -20.45 15.81 8.69
C TYR A 162 -20.93 17.17 9.21
N LEU A 163 -22.22 17.44 9.10
CA LEU A 163 -22.81 18.72 9.48
C LEU A 163 -22.71 19.00 10.98
N ARG A 164 -22.60 17.99 11.85
CA ARG A 164 -22.37 18.20 13.29
C ARG A 164 -20.93 18.56 13.63
N ASN A 165 -19.96 18.20 12.79
CA ASN A 165 -18.53 18.22 13.12
C ASN A 165 -17.75 19.37 12.44
N ILE A 166 -18.45 20.30 11.78
CA ILE A 166 -17.88 21.40 10.99
C ILE A 166 -17.97 22.76 11.65
N ILE A 167 -17.17 23.70 11.14
CA ILE A 167 -17.35 25.13 11.39
C ILE A 167 -18.48 25.64 10.48
N TRP A 168 -19.64 25.91 11.08
CA TRP A 168 -20.87 26.21 10.32
C TRP A 168 -20.81 27.50 9.52
N SER A 169 -20.17 28.56 10.04
CA SER A 169 -20.06 29.85 9.35
C SER A 169 -19.34 29.71 8.00
N ASP A 170 -18.28 28.93 7.98
CA ASP A 170 -17.37 28.80 6.84
C ASP A 170 -18.02 27.91 5.79
N TRP A 171 -18.58 26.78 6.22
CA TRP A 171 -19.35 25.89 5.36
C TRP A 171 -20.60 26.57 4.77
N TYR A 172 -21.36 27.34 5.55
CA TYR A 172 -22.57 28.01 5.07
C TYR A 172 -22.23 29.07 4.00
N THR A 173 -21.09 29.75 4.14
CA THR A 173 -20.59 30.69 3.15
C THR A 173 -20.29 30.01 1.81
N ALA A 174 -19.76 28.77 1.84
CA ALA A 174 -19.41 28.02 0.64
C ALA A 174 -20.60 27.29 -0.01
N TYR A 175 -21.46 26.66 0.79
CA TYR A 175 -22.48 25.71 0.29
C TYR A 175 -23.91 25.97 0.79
N GLY A 176 -24.11 26.90 1.71
CA GLY A 176 -25.39 27.08 2.42
C GLY A 176 -26.59 27.29 1.49
N SER A 177 -26.44 28.12 0.45
CA SER A 177 -27.52 28.37 -0.51
C SER A 177 -27.88 27.14 -1.34
N SER A 178 -26.87 26.43 -1.86
CA SER A 178 -27.07 25.23 -2.69
C SER A 178 -27.64 24.08 -1.86
N PHE A 179 -27.15 23.93 -0.62
CA PHE A 179 -27.68 22.95 0.32
C PHE A 179 -29.13 23.28 0.72
N ALA A 180 -29.46 24.56 0.90
CA ALA A 180 -30.81 24.97 1.22
C ALA A 180 -31.81 24.55 0.14
N SER A 181 -31.54 24.96 -1.11
CA SER A 181 -32.43 24.65 -2.23
C SER A 181 -32.54 23.14 -2.51
N ALA A 182 -31.42 22.42 -2.42
CA ALA A 182 -31.39 21.00 -2.77
C ALA A 182 -31.90 20.09 -1.64
N VAL A 183 -31.66 20.46 -0.37
CA VAL A 183 -31.84 19.57 0.77
C VAL A 183 -32.65 20.22 1.89
N SER A 184 -32.14 21.24 2.57
CA SER A 184 -32.72 21.64 3.86
C SER A 184 -34.12 22.23 3.72
N ASP A 185 -34.44 22.93 2.63
CA ASP A 185 -35.77 23.51 2.40
C ASP A 185 -36.85 22.42 2.39
N ALA A 186 -36.56 21.23 1.87
CA ALA A 186 -37.48 20.10 1.89
C ALA A 186 -37.56 19.41 3.26
N ILE A 187 -36.56 19.59 4.13
CA ILE A 187 -36.50 18.99 5.46
C ILE A 187 -37.21 19.85 6.50
N VAL A 188 -36.98 21.17 6.50
CA VAL A 188 -37.48 22.10 7.53
C VAL A 188 -38.99 22.38 7.44
N VAL A 189 -39.68 21.85 6.43
CA VAL A 189 -41.15 21.91 6.31
C VAL A 189 -41.84 21.16 7.45
N THR A 190 -41.18 20.16 8.05
CA THR A 190 -41.71 19.47 9.25
C THR A 190 -41.08 20.03 10.52
N LYS A 191 -41.86 20.02 11.62
CA LYS A 191 -41.38 20.47 12.94
C LYS A 191 -40.09 19.73 13.35
N ASP A 192 -40.11 18.41 13.28
CA ASP A 192 -38.97 17.57 13.66
C ASP A 192 -37.74 17.80 12.76
N GLY A 193 -37.95 18.15 11.48
CA GLY A 193 -36.87 18.48 10.54
C GLY A 193 -36.23 19.84 10.84
N ALA A 194 -37.03 20.83 11.22
CA ALA A 194 -36.53 22.13 11.67
C ALA A 194 -35.75 22.05 12.99
N GLU A 195 -36.23 21.23 13.95
CA GLU A 195 -35.52 20.95 15.20
C GLU A 195 -34.19 20.25 14.95
N TRP A 196 -34.18 19.22 14.08
CA TRP A 196 -32.95 18.55 13.66
C TRP A 196 -31.95 19.51 13.03
N TYR A 197 -32.36 20.30 12.03
CA TYR A 197 -31.47 21.23 11.31
C TYR A 197 -30.85 22.27 12.25
N THR A 198 -31.63 22.79 13.20
CA THR A 198 -31.14 23.72 14.23
C THR A 198 -30.12 23.04 15.16
N GLY A 199 -30.34 21.78 15.50
CA GLY A 199 -29.47 20.99 16.38
C GLY A 199 -28.15 20.51 15.77
N LEU A 200 -27.90 20.78 14.48
CA LEU A 200 -26.62 20.48 13.84
C LEU A 200 -25.59 21.60 14.04
N GLN A 201 -26.06 22.85 14.18
CA GLN A 201 -25.22 24.05 14.24
C GLN A 201 -24.34 24.03 15.49
N ASP A 202 -23.03 24.05 15.30
CA ASP A 202 -22.01 24.01 16.36
C ASP A 202 -22.22 22.90 17.40
N ALA A 203 -22.70 21.74 16.94
CA ALA A 203 -23.11 20.63 17.79
C ALA A 203 -21.94 19.85 18.42
N PHE A 204 -20.75 19.93 17.82
CA PHE A 204 -19.54 19.26 18.30
C PHE A 204 -19.11 19.82 19.66
N THR A 205 -18.84 18.94 20.63
CA THR A 205 -18.28 19.33 21.94
C THR A 205 -16.98 18.59 22.26
N SER A 206 -16.99 17.25 22.17
CA SER A 206 -15.80 16.41 22.31
C SER A 206 -15.90 15.15 21.45
N VAL A 207 -14.77 14.51 21.18
CA VAL A 207 -14.70 13.24 20.45
C VAL A 207 -15.57 12.18 21.14
N ASP A 208 -15.39 11.96 22.45
CA ASP A 208 -16.15 10.97 23.22
C ASP A 208 -17.68 11.19 23.17
N SER A 209 -18.12 12.45 23.18
CA SER A 209 -19.54 12.79 23.12
C SER A 209 -20.16 12.42 21.76
N GLU A 210 -19.45 12.69 20.66
CA GLU A 210 -19.89 12.33 19.32
C GLU A 210 -19.86 10.82 19.12
N VAL A 211 -18.80 10.13 19.55
CA VAL A 211 -18.75 8.66 19.49
C VAL A 211 -19.92 8.03 20.23
N THR A 212 -20.24 8.52 21.43
CA THR A 212 -21.38 8.06 22.23
C THR A 212 -22.70 8.33 21.50
N TYR A 213 -22.86 9.53 20.93
CA TYR A 213 -24.05 9.92 20.19
C TYR A 213 -24.29 9.01 18.97
N TRP A 214 -23.27 8.82 18.12
CA TRP A 214 -23.37 8.00 16.90
C TRP A 214 -23.66 6.54 17.25
N THR A 215 -22.99 6.02 18.28
CA THR A 215 -23.20 4.64 18.77
C THR A 215 -24.62 4.46 19.31
N SER A 216 -25.18 5.45 20.00
CA SER A 216 -26.58 5.42 20.47
C SER A 216 -27.61 5.33 19.32
N LYS A 217 -27.21 5.71 18.12
CA LYS A 217 -27.99 5.65 16.88
C LYS A 217 -27.71 4.40 16.04
N ASN A 218 -27.00 3.41 16.57
CA ASN A 218 -26.58 2.19 15.88
C ASN A 218 -25.66 2.42 14.67
N ILE A 219 -24.92 3.54 14.66
CA ILE A 219 -23.79 3.72 13.74
C ILE A 219 -22.59 3.01 14.36
N THR A 220 -21.90 2.19 13.58
CA THR A 220 -20.79 1.36 14.09
C THR A 220 -19.49 1.53 13.31
N LEU A 221 -19.54 2.14 12.13
CA LEU A 221 -18.37 2.39 11.29
C LEU A 221 -18.59 3.65 10.44
N PHE A 222 -17.50 4.21 9.94
CA PHE A 222 -17.47 5.32 8.99
C PHE A 222 -16.50 4.95 7.87
N GLN A 223 -17.03 4.38 6.78
CA GLN A 223 -16.24 3.92 5.65
C GLN A 223 -16.61 4.71 4.40
N LEU A 224 -15.64 5.43 3.87
CA LEU A 224 -15.74 6.13 2.58
C LEU A 224 -15.60 5.15 1.41
N GLN A 225 -16.04 5.60 0.24
CA GLN A 225 -15.95 4.82 -0.99
C GLN A 225 -14.57 4.92 -1.63
N TRP A 226 -14.21 3.88 -2.38
CA TRP A 226 -13.03 3.87 -3.22
C TRP A 226 -13.20 4.84 -4.39
N SER A 227 -12.14 5.58 -4.71
CA SER A 227 -12.10 6.53 -5.81
C SER A 227 -10.67 6.69 -6.31
N ASN A 228 -10.55 7.02 -7.60
CA ASN A 228 -9.29 7.39 -8.23
C ASN A 228 -9.18 8.90 -8.50
N ASP A 229 -9.97 9.73 -7.82
CA ASP A 229 -9.93 11.20 -7.96
C ASP A 229 -8.72 11.85 -7.30
N MET A 230 -8.23 11.26 -6.22
CA MET A 230 -7.11 11.76 -5.45
C MET A 230 -6.09 10.65 -5.18
N GLN A 231 -4.81 11.03 -5.19
CA GLN A 231 -3.75 10.22 -4.60
C GLN A 231 -3.76 10.49 -3.10
N MET A 232 -4.10 9.47 -2.32
CA MET A 232 -3.97 9.53 -0.87
C MET A 232 -2.49 9.59 -0.48
N GLY A 233 -2.16 10.56 0.37
CA GLY A 233 -0.81 10.75 0.86
C GLY A 233 -0.54 9.95 2.14
N ILE A 234 0.74 9.70 2.41
CA ILE A 234 1.22 9.16 3.68
C ILE A 234 2.62 9.70 3.96
N GLN A 235 2.91 9.91 5.25
CA GLN A 235 4.25 10.16 5.74
C GLN A 235 4.46 9.32 6.99
N GLU A 236 5.38 8.36 6.90
CA GLU A 236 5.73 7.46 8.01
C GLU A 236 7.21 7.54 8.32
N SER A 237 7.54 7.38 9.60
CA SER A 237 8.93 7.34 10.05
C SER A 237 9.13 6.27 11.12
N ILE A 238 10.32 5.67 11.13
CA ILE A 238 10.82 4.88 12.26
C ILE A 238 11.76 5.74 13.11
N THR A 239 11.85 5.41 14.39
CA THR A 239 12.85 6.01 15.28
C THR A 239 13.95 4.98 15.57
N VAL A 240 15.18 5.26 15.13
CA VAL A 240 16.36 4.50 15.51
C VAL A 240 16.92 5.08 16.79
N ILE A 241 17.18 4.21 17.77
CA ILE A 241 17.76 4.58 19.07
C ILE A 241 19.18 4.02 19.15
N ASN A 242 20.19 4.88 19.29
CA ASN A 242 21.58 4.45 19.38
C ASN A 242 21.97 4.04 20.82
N MET A 243 23.23 3.61 21.01
CA MET A 243 23.75 3.17 22.33
C MET A 243 23.71 4.23 23.44
N PHE A 244 23.61 5.51 23.09
CA PHE A 244 23.50 6.62 24.04
C PHE A 244 22.05 7.02 24.34
N GLY A 245 21.07 6.31 23.75
CA GLY A 245 19.66 6.64 23.85
C GLY A 245 19.22 7.79 22.93
N TRP A 246 20.07 8.24 22.01
CA TRP A 246 19.70 9.27 21.05
C TRP A 246 18.72 8.72 20.03
N ARG A 247 17.70 9.52 19.74
CA ARG A 247 16.59 9.15 18.86
C ARG A 247 16.75 9.88 17.53
N GLN A 248 16.85 9.12 16.44
CA GLN A 248 16.87 9.65 15.09
C GLN A 248 15.65 9.12 14.33
N ALA A 249 14.83 10.03 13.80
CA ALA A 249 13.74 9.67 12.92
C ALA A 249 14.27 9.44 11.50
N LEU A 250 13.85 8.35 10.87
CA LEU A 250 14.14 8.01 9.47
C LEU A 250 12.82 7.84 8.73
N THR A 251 12.68 8.42 7.54
CA THR A 251 11.46 8.32 6.75
C THR A 251 11.36 6.93 6.12
N VAL A 252 10.25 6.24 6.34
CA VAL A 252 9.98 4.90 5.78
C VAL A 252 9.25 5.03 4.47
N THR A 253 8.12 5.74 4.49
CA THR A 253 7.26 5.93 3.33
C THR A 253 6.89 7.39 3.24
N TYR A 254 7.06 7.97 2.05
CA TYR A 254 6.56 9.30 1.74
C TYR A 254 5.85 9.26 0.39
N ILE A 255 4.54 9.45 0.42
CA ILE A 255 3.71 9.62 -0.77
C ILE A 255 2.94 10.92 -0.55
N PRO A 256 3.14 11.95 -1.39
CA PRO A 256 2.41 13.20 -1.22
C PRO A 256 0.94 13.02 -1.62
N PHE A 257 0.06 13.72 -0.92
CA PHE A 257 -1.32 13.90 -1.37
C PHE A 257 -1.33 14.68 -2.69
N ASN A 258 -2.17 14.29 -3.65
CA ASN A 258 -2.31 15.03 -4.89
C ASN A 258 -3.71 14.87 -5.49
N VAL A 259 -4.27 15.96 -6.02
CA VAL A 259 -5.55 15.94 -6.74
C VAL A 259 -5.27 15.54 -8.19
N ARG A 260 -6.01 14.57 -8.73
CA ARG A 260 -5.73 14.04 -10.08
C ARG A 260 -6.40 14.83 -11.21
N SER A 261 -7.11 15.90 -10.88
CA SER A 261 -7.63 16.95 -11.78
C SER A 261 -8.44 16.44 -12.97
N SER A 262 -7.85 16.10 -14.11
CA SER A 262 -8.57 15.56 -15.28
C SER A 262 -8.38 14.05 -15.48
N MET A 263 -7.65 13.39 -14.58
CA MET A 263 -7.34 11.96 -14.64
C MET A 263 -8.31 11.11 -13.81
N TRP A 264 -9.32 11.70 -13.17
CA TRP A 264 -10.35 10.95 -12.47
C TRP A 264 -11.30 10.29 -13.45
N THR A 265 -11.62 9.03 -13.21
CA THR A 265 -12.55 8.26 -14.07
C THR A 265 -13.68 7.63 -13.27
N CYS A 266 -13.50 7.38 -11.98
CA CYS A 266 -14.51 6.77 -11.11
C CYS A 266 -15.77 7.64 -10.90
N ASN A 267 -15.66 8.96 -11.08
CA ASN A 267 -16.78 9.87 -10.90
C ASN A 267 -17.96 9.54 -11.82
N VAL A 268 -17.75 8.91 -12.99
CA VAL A 268 -18.86 8.48 -13.86
C VAL A 268 -19.77 7.45 -13.17
N LEU A 269 -19.20 6.65 -12.26
CA LEU A 269 -19.92 5.66 -11.46
C LEU A 269 -20.53 6.29 -10.21
N ASN A 270 -19.77 7.17 -9.54
CA ASN A 270 -20.11 7.78 -8.27
C ASN A 270 -19.61 9.23 -8.21
N GLY A 271 -20.52 10.19 -8.34
CA GLY A 271 -20.19 11.61 -8.27
C GLY A 271 -19.92 12.09 -6.85
N PHE A 272 -19.31 13.27 -6.74
CA PHE A 272 -19.29 14.02 -5.50
C PHE A 272 -20.66 14.63 -5.23
N PHE A 273 -21.00 14.84 -3.96
CA PHE A 273 -22.26 15.46 -3.59
C PHE A 273 -22.41 16.89 -4.13
N ILE A 274 -21.30 17.62 -4.34
CA ILE A 274 -21.34 18.91 -5.02
C ILE A 274 -21.90 18.82 -6.45
N THR A 275 -21.67 17.69 -7.15
CA THR A 275 -22.23 17.42 -8.48
C THR A 275 -23.75 17.24 -8.38
N ASP A 276 -24.23 16.55 -7.34
CA ASP A 276 -25.67 16.41 -7.10
C ASP A 276 -26.33 17.75 -6.76
N LEU A 277 -25.68 18.60 -5.96
CA LEU A 277 -26.14 19.96 -5.67
C LEU A 277 -26.24 20.81 -6.94
N TRP A 278 -25.27 20.69 -7.85
CA TRP A 278 -25.30 21.35 -9.15
C TRP A 278 -26.46 20.85 -10.02
N GLY A 279 -26.68 19.53 -10.08
CA GLY A 279 -27.79 18.93 -10.83
C GLY A 279 -29.16 19.38 -10.30
N ALA A 280 -29.31 19.41 -8.98
CA ALA A 280 -30.48 19.93 -8.29
C ALA A 280 -30.74 21.42 -8.61
N ALA A 281 -29.68 22.24 -8.64
CA ALA A 281 -29.79 23.65 -8.99
C ALA A 281 -30.22 23.86 -10.45
N ILE A 282 -29.65 23.10 -11.40
CA ILE A 282 -30.02 23.19 -12.83
C ILE A 282 -31.48 22.80 -13.06
N THR A 283 -31.94 21.78 -12.35
CA THR A 283 -33.29 21.23 -12.51
C THR A 283 -34.32 21.92 -11.63
N ASN A 284 -33.89 22.85 -10.76
CA ASN A 284 -34.71 23.48 -9.73
C ASN A 284 -35.47 22.43 -8.89
N ALA A 285 -34.76 21.36 -8.53
CA ALA A 285 -35.30 20.17 -7.90
C ALA A 285 -34.63 19.91 -6.54
N SER A 286 -35.28 19.10 -5.70
CA SER A 286 -34.71 18.65 -4.43
C SER A 286 -34.05 17.28 -4.58
N LEU A 287 -32.99 17.02 -3.80
CA LEU A 287 -32.38 15.69 -3.64
C LEU A 287 -33.14 14.82 -2.62
N VAL A 288 -34.07 15.39 -1.86
CA VAL A 288 -34.86 14.68 -0.84
C VAL A 288 -36.00 13.94 -1.51
N ARG A 289 -36.05 12.61 -1.41
CA ARG A 289 -37.08 11.79 -2.08
C ARG A 289 -38.52 12.11 -1.72
N SER A 290 -38.75 12.56 -0.48
CA SER A 290 -40.10 12.93 -0.02
C SER A 290 -40.56 14.30 -0.52
N ALA A 291 -39.70 15.07 -1.17
CA ALA A 291 -40.04 16.38 -1.70
C ALA A 291 -40.94 16.24 -2.95
N SER A 292 -41.87 17.17 -3.12
CA SER A 292 -42.76 17.18 -4.29
C SER A 292 -42.04 17.45 -5.61
N ASN A 293 -40.86 18.07 -5.56
CA ASN A 293 -39.99 18.36 -6.71
C ASN A 293 -38.69 17.52 -6.66
N PHE A 294 -38.75 16.27 -6.21
CA PHE A 294 -37.58 15.39 -6.20
C PHE A 294 -36.96 15.26 -7.61
N MET A 295 -35.63 15.39 -7.70
CA MET A 295 -34.87 15.43 -8.95
C MET A 295 -35.00 14.13 -9.76
N GLY A 296 -35.19 12.99 -9.11
CA GLY A 296 -35.29 11.68 -9.76
C GLY A 296 -33.94 10.96 -9.88
N ASP A 297 -33.98 9.63 -9.81
CA ASP A 297 -32.80 8.77 -9.64
C ASP A 297 -31.90 8.67 -10.87
N ALA A 298 -32.44 8.92 -12.07
CA ALA A 298 -31.71 8.81 -13.34
C ALA A 298 -31.33 10.17 -13.95
N THR A 299 -31.67 11.27 -13.27
CA THR A 299 -31.53 12.62 -13.85
C THR A 299 -30.05 13.00 -14.00
N MET A 300 -29.20 12.61 -13.05
CA MET A 300 -27.77 12.90 -13.10
C MET A 300 -27.06 12.19 -14.27
N GLU A 301 -27.42 10.94 -14.53
CA GLU A 301 -26.90 10.16 -15.67
C GLU A 301 -27.19 10.84 -17.02
N MET A 302 -28.36 11.48 -17.15
CA MET A 302 -28.73 12.28 -18.33
C MET A 302 -27.98 13.63 -18.37
N LEU A 303 -27.93 14.37 -17.25
CA LEU A 303 -27.28 15.69 -17.18
C LEU A 303 -25.78 15.62 -17.50
N LEU A 304 -25.12 14.53 -17.12
CA LEU A 304 -23.70 14.29 -17.40
C LEU A 304 -23.44 13.66 -18.77
N MET A 305 -24.49 13.43 -19.57
CA MET A 305 -24.41 12.78 -20.87
C MET A 305 -23.69 11.42 -20.83
N LEU A 306 -23.96 10.61 -19.79
CA LEU A 306 -23.31 9.31 -19.61
C LEU A 306 -24.03 8.21 -20.39
N TYR A 307 -25.36 8.16 -20.35
CA TYR A 307 -26.19 7.17 -21.05
C TYR A 307 -27.29 7.85 -21.88
N PRO A 308 -27.67 7.33 -23.07
CA PRO A 308 -27.21 6.12 -23.77
C PRO A 308 -26.21 6.42 -24.92
N TYR A 309 -25.17 7.21 -24.64
CA TYR A 309 -24.39 7.86 -25.72
C TYR A 309 -23.37 6.96 -26.42
N THR A 310 -22.91 5.90 -25.76
CA THR A 310 -21.94 4.94 -26.33
C THR A 310 -22.40 3.50 -26.11
N PRO A 311 -21.95 2.53 -26.92
CA PRO A 311 -22.24 1.12 -26.67
C PRO A 311 -21.79 0.65 -25.28
N CYS A 312 -20.62 1.10 -24.81
CA CYS A 312 -20.10 0.74 -23.49
C CYS A 312 -20.98 1.34 -22.37
N SER A 313 -21.41 2.60 -22.48
CA SER A 313 -22.33 3.21 -21.51
C SER A 313 -23.66 2.46 -21.42
N VAL A 314 -24.16 1.94 -22.55
CA VAL A 314 -25.40 1.14 -22.59
C VAL A 314 -25.18 -0.20 -21.88
N ILE A 315 -24.08 -0.90 -22.15
CA ILE A 315 -23.77 -2.17 -21.47
C ILE A 315 -23.64 -1.95 -19.95
N VAL A 316 -22.90 -0.92 -19.52
CA VAL A 316 -22.73 -0.62 -18.10
C VAL A 316 -24.07 -0.24 -17.45
N HIS A 317 -24.88 0.60 -18.08
CA HIS A 317 -26.22 0.92 -17.59
C HIS A 317 -27.10 -0.35 -17.47
N ASP A 318 -27.19 -1.16 -18.52
CA ASP A 318 -28.03 -2.36 -18.52
C ASP A 318 -27.69 -3.35 -17.39
N HIS A 319 -26.44 -3.34 -16.92
CA HIS A 319 -25.94 -4.29 -15.91
C HIS A 319 -25.70 -3.69 -14.52
N LEU A 320 -25.43 -2.39 -14.39
CA LEU A 320 -25.05 -1.72 -13.13
C LEU A 320 -25.89 -0.49 -12.75
N ARG A 321 -26.78 0.00 -13.62
CA ARG A 321 -27.50 1.29 -13.49
C ARG A 321 -27.98 1.70 -12.09
N PRO A 322 -28.27 3.01 -11.93
CA PRO A 322 -27.91 4.11 -12.85
C PRO A 322 -26.48 4.61 -12.61
N PHE A 323 -25.85 5.23 -13.62
CA PHE A 323 -24.62 5.99 -13.38
C PHE A 323 -24.84 7.05 -12.29
N GLN A 324 -23.77 7.44 -11.60
CA GLN A 324 -23.79 8.29 -10.39
C GLN A 324 -24.39 7.66 -9.14
N SER A 325 -24.89 6.42 -9.21
CA SER A 325 -25.46 5.66 -8.09
C SER A 325 -24.80 4.27 -7.94
N ILE A 326 -23.59 4.10 -8.48
CA ILE A 326 -22.83 2.85 -8.39
C ILE A 326 -21.81 2.99 -7.27
N ASP A 327 -21.94 2.19 -6.22
CA ASP A 327 -21.06 2.28 -5.06
C ASP A 327 -19.75 1.50 -5.31
N MET A 328 -18.64 2.02 -4.79
CA MET A 328 -17.32 1.39 -4.88
C MET A 328 -16.70 1.25 -3.49
N TYR A 329 -16.45 0.02 -3.03
CA TYR A 329 -15.80 -0.22 -1.74
C TYR A 329 -14.52 -1.03 -1.90
N LEU A 330 -13.43 -0.54 -1.30
CA LEU A 330 -12.16 -1.26 -1.25
C LEU A 330 -12.32 -2.49 -0.37
N ILE A 331 -11.90 -3.64 -0.87
CA ILE A 331 -11.96 -4.91 -0.15
C ILE A 331 -10.55 -5.34 0.24
N PRO A 332 -10.28 -5.61 1.54
CA PRO A 332 -8.97 -6.07 1.99
C PRO A 332 -8.76 -7.57 1.65
N PRO A 333 -7.50 -8.01 1.49
CA PRO A 333 -7.19 -9.43 1.31
C PRO A 333 -7.62 -10.24 2.54
N PRO A 334 -8.18 -11.46 2.38
CA PRO A 334 -8.52 -12.33 3.50
C PRO A 334 -7.32 -12.61 4.40
N PRO A 335 -7.48 -12.66 5.74
CA PRO A 335 -6.38 -12.97 6.65
C PRO A 335 -5.67 -14.30 6.33
N ALA A 336 -6.41 -15.32 5.88
CA ALA A 336 -5.84 -16.59 5.46
C ALA A 336 -4.95 -16.45 4.22
N LEU A 337 -5.31 -15.59 3.27
CA LEU A 337 -4.50 -15.32 2.07
C LEU A 337 -3.21 -14.56 2.45
N VAL A 338 -3.33 -13.55 3.32
CA VAL A 338 -2.18 -12.81 3.84
C VAL A 338 -1.21 -13.75 4.54
N SER A 339 -1.72 -14.62 5.43
CA SER A 339 -0.92 -15.63 6.13
C SER A 339 -0.26 -16.63 5.17
N ALA A 340 -0.95 -17.08 4.12
CA ALA A 340 -0.38 -18.00 3.13
C ALA A 340 0.80 -17.35 2.38
N VAL A 341 0.65 -16.08 1.97
CA VAL A 341 1.68 -15.33 1.26
C VAL A 341 2.89 -15.05 2.14
N THR A 342 2.70 -14.53 3.36
CA THR A 342 3.82 -14.20 4.25
C THR A 342 4.59 -15.46 4.68
N THR A 343 3.88 -16.55 4.96
CA THR A 343 4.49 -17.86 5.27
C THR A 343 5.29 -18.42 4.10
N LEU A 344 4.77 -18.27 2.87
CA LEU A 344 5.47 -18.73 1.68
C LEU A 344 6.73 -17.90 1.42
N GLN A 345 6.66 -16.58 1.57
CA GLN A 345 7.79 -15.68 1.38
C GLN A 345 8.92 -16.00 2.37
N SER A 346 8.61 -16.09 3.67
CA SER A 346 9.61 -16.45 4.69
C SER A 346 10.20 -17.85 4.43
N GLY A 347 9.37 -18.84 4.09
CA GLY A 347 9.82 -20.19 3.76
C GLY A 347 10.76 -20.24 2.54
N VAL A 348 10.47 -19.47 1.49
CA VAL A 348 11.33 -19.37 0.30
C VAL A 348 12.68 -18.74 0.64
N VAL A 349 12.68 -17.64 1.38
CA VAL A 349 13.90 -16.94 1.78
C VAL A 349 14.80 -17.84 2.63
N ILE A 350 14.25 -18.49 3.67
CA ILE A 350 14.99 -19.42 4.52
C ILE A 350 15.58 -20.57 3.68
N ALA A 351 14.79 -21.16 2.78
CA ALA A 351 15.23 -22.27 1.96
C ALA A 351 16.34 -21.88 0.97
N ILE A 352 16.26 -20.67 0.39
CA ILE A 352 17.29 -20.12 -0.51
C ILE A 352 18.58 -19.87 0.26
N HIS A 353 18.48 -19.33 1.48
CA HIS A 353 19.65 -19.08 2.34
C HIS A 353 20.39 -20.37 2.70
N SER A 354 19.66 -21.47 2.93
CA SER A 354 20.26 -22.74 3.35
C SER A 354 20.69 -23.66 2.19
N HIS A 355 20.36 -23.36 0.93
CA HIS A 355 20.65 -24.23 -0.22
C HIS A 355 21.14 -23.46 -1.46
N ASP A 356 22.44 -23.52 -1.74
CA ASP A 356 23.07 -22.86 -2.90
C ASP A 356 22.47 -23.28 -4.26
N GLY A 357 22.04 -24.54 -4.38
CA GLY A 357 21.38 -25.04 -5.58
C GLY A 357 20.02 -24.38 -5.83
N LEU A 358 19.27 -24.06 -4.76
CA LEU A 358 17.99 -23.35 -4.86
C LEU A 358 18.21 -21.88 -5.19
N LEU A 359 19.22 -21.23 -4.60
CA LEU A 359 19.64 -19.88 -4.94
C LEU A 359 20.04 -19.76 -6.42
N SER A 360 20.79 -20.73 -6.94
CA SER A 360 21.21 -20.76 -8.34
C SER A 360 20.02 -20.88 -9.30
N ARG A 361 19.03 -21.72 -8.96
CA ARG A 361 17.78 -21.85 -9.72
C ARG A 361 16.94 -20.57 -9.66
N TYR A 362 16.84 -19.95 -8.48
CA TYR A 362 16.13 -18.68 -8.30
C TYR A 362 16.75 -17.58 -9.17
N ARG A 363 18.08 -17.45 -9.17
CA ARG A 363 18.81 -16.47 -9.99
C ARG A 363 18.67 -16.71 -11.49
N ALA A 364 18.38 -17.94 -11.92
CA ALA A 364 18.14 -18.28 -13.32
C ALA A 364 16.72 -17.90 -13.79
N LEU A 365 15.80 -17.59 -12.87
CA LEU A 365 14.47 -17.10 -13.24
C LEU A 365 14.60 -15.70 -13.86
N SER A 366 13.97 -15.53 -15.02
CA SER A 366 13.88 -14.24 -15.71
C SER A 366 12.48 -13.67 -15.57
N ALA A 367 12.39 -12.35 -15.48
CA ALA A 367 11.11 -11.66 -15.57
C ALA A 367 10.53 -11.86 -16.97
N THR A 368 9.35 -12.47 -17.05
CA THR A 368 8.69 -12.82 -18.31
C THR A 368 7.34 -12.13 -18.39
N VAL A 369 7.07 -11.47 -19.51
CA VAL A 369 5.76 -10.89 -19.81
C VAL A 369 4.89 -11.96 -20.45
N LEU A 370 3.72 -12.20 -19.87
CA LEU A 370 2.71 -13.15 -20.36
C LEU A 370 1.43 -12.39 -20.72
N ASP A 371 0.64 -12.93 -21.64
CA ASP A 371 -0.62 -12.33 -22.12
C ASP A 371 -1.81 -13.31 -22.02
N PRO A 372 -2.15 -13.77 -20.80
CA PRO A 372 -3.23 -14.72 -20.62
C PRO A 372 -4.59 -14.11 -20.97
N VAL A 373 -5.41 -14.85 -21.73
CA VAL A 373 -6.80 -14.52 -22.04
C VAL A 373 -7.68 -15.71 -21.64
N PRO A 374 -8.76 -15.53 -20.86
CA PRO A 374 -9.65 -16.62 -20.48
C PRO A 374 -10.16 -17.38 -21.70
N LEU A 375 -10.13 -18.71 -21.63
CA LEU A 375 -10.36 -19.57 -22.82
C LEU A 375 -11.74 -19.38 -23.45
N HIS A 376 -12.78 -19.14 -22.64
CA HIS A 376 -14.14 -18.90 -23.12
C HIS A 376 -14.32 -17.51 -23.74
N TRP A 377 -13.40 -16.57 -23.51
CA TRP A 377 -13.40 -15.28 -24.19
C TRP A 377 -12.76 -15.39 -25.58
N GLN A 378 -11.76 -16.25 -25.74
CA GLN A 378 -11.06 -16.47 -27.02
C GLN A 378 -11.97 -17.05 -28.11
N SER A 379 -12.97 -17.85 -27.74
CA SER A 379 -13.93 -18.46 -28.67
C SER A 379 -15.17 -17.59 -28.93
N SER A 380 -15.29 -16.46 -28.23
CA SER A 380 -16.43 -15.58 -28.36
C SER A 380 -16.20 -14.61 -29.51
N ASN A 381 -16.99 -14.68 -30.59
CA ASN A 381 -16.96 -13.70 -31.69
C ASN A 381 -17.55 -12.34 -31.26
N CYS A 382 -17.31 -11.93 -30.02
CA CYS A 382 -17.85 -10.71 -29.43
C CYS A 382 -16.99 -9.50 -29.80
N THR A 383 -17.60 -8.32 -29.72
CA THR A 383 -16.87 -7.05 -29.69
C THR A 383 -16.66 -6.65 -28.23
N PHE A 384 -15.42 -6.44 -27.82
CA PHE A 384 -15.02 -6.17 -26.44
C PHE A 384 -14.83 -4.67 -26.19
N PHE A 385 -15.23 -4.19 -25.02
CA PHE A 385 -15.22 -2.78 -24.61
C PHE A 385 -14.41 -2.52 -23.33
N GLY A 386 -13.61 -3.48 -22.86
CA GLY A 386 -12.79 -3.34 -21.65
C GLY A 386 -13.41 -3.95 -20.40
N GLY A 387 -12.60 -4.06 -19.36
CA GLY A 387 -12.99 -4.59 -18.05
C GLY A 387 -13.19 -3.53 -17.00
N SER A 388 -13.09 -2.26 -17.39
CA SER A 388 -13.24 -1.10 -16.51
C SER A 388 -14.64 -0.50 -16.64
N PRO A 389 -15.48 -0.54 -15.59
CA PRO A 389 -16.80 0.11 -15.64
C PRO A 389 -16.70 1.64 -15.77
N MET A 390 -15.51 2.20 -15.55
CA MET A 390 -15.22 3.63 -15.70
C MET A 390 -14.92 4.02 -17.16
N CYS A 391 -14.58 3.06 -18.04
CA CYS A 391 -14.21 3.32 -19.44
C CYS A 391 -15.44 3.33 -20.37
N VAL A 392 -16.42 4.18 -20.05
CA VAL A 392 -17.71 4.23 -20.75
C VAL A 392 -17.60 4.80 -22.17
N PHE A 393 -16.49 5.46 -22.52
CA PHE A 393 -16.25 6.02 -23.86
C PHE A 393 -15.31 5.14 -24.72
N GLY A 394 -14.99 3.94 -24.25
CA GLY A 394 -14.13 3.00 -24.95
C GLY A 394 -14.69 2.56 -26.30
N THR A 395 -13.82 2.42 -27.29
CA THR A 395 -14.17 1.86 -28.60
C THR A 395 -14.10 0.34 -28.58
N GLY A 396 -15.06 -0.31 -29.23
CA GLY A 396 -15.08 -1.77 -29.35
C GLY A 396 -13.86 -2.31 -30.11
N ALA A 397 -13.30 -3.42 -29.63
CA ALA A 397 -12.23 -4.16 -30.29
C ALA A 397 -12.61 -5.63 -30.50
N THR A 398 -11.92 -6.28 -31.43
CA THR A 398 -12.03 -7.73 -31.69
C THR A 398 -11.17 -8.58 -30.75
N PHE A 399 -10.48 -7.95 -29.81
CA PHE A 399 -9.62 -8.59 -28.82
C PHE A 399 -9.97 -8.09 -27.42
N VAL A 400 -9.72 -8.94 -26.41
CA VAL A 400 -9.94 -8.64 -25.00
C VAL A 400 -9.09 -7.43 -24.59
N GLN A 401 -9.73 -6.46 -23.96
CA GLN A 401 -9.11 -5.21 -23.53
C GLN A 401 -8.72 -5.27 -22.03
N PRO A 402 -7.82 -4.38 -21.57
CA PRO A 402 -7.39 -4.27 -20.18
C PRO A 402 -8.53 -4.27 -19.14
N SER A 403 -8.22 -4.69 -17.91
CA SER A 403 -9.16 -4.60 -16.77
C SER A 403 -9.12 -3.19 -16.17
N PHE A 404 -9.92 -2.93 -15.13
CA PHE A 404 -9.89 -1.63 -14.44
C PHE A 404 -8.62 -1.47 -13.61
N SER A 405 -8.09 -0.26 -13.48
CA SER A 405 -6.98 0.04 -12.59
C SER A 405 -7.11 1.40 -11.94
N PHE A 406 -6.30 1.66 -10.91
CA PHE A 406 -6.23 2.99 -10.30
C PHE A 406 -5.66 4.03 -11.29
N ASP A 407 -4.72 3.64 -12.17
CA ASP A 407 -3.96 4.55 -13.05
C ASP A 407 -4.25 4.44 -14.56
N ASP A 408 -5.15 3.55 -14.99
CA ASP A 408 -5.44 3.16 -16.37
C ASP A 408 -4.30 3.41 -17.37
N MET A 409 -3.12 2.86 -17.05
CA MET A 409 -1.97 2.64 -17.94
C MET A 409 -1.18 1.40 -17.48
N TRP A 410 -0.61 0.68 -18.45
CA TRP A 410 -0.40 -0.77 -18.47
C TRP A 410 0.72 -1.39 -17.58
N CYS A 411 0.45 -2.63 -17.12
CA CYS A 411 1.27 -3.87 -17.23
C CYS A 411 2.07 -4.50 -16.03
N THR A 412 2.10 -5.87 -16.08
CA THR A 412 3.06 -6.91 -15.60
C THR A 412 2.76 -7.69 -14.30
N THR A 413 3.21 -8.97 -14.19
CA THR A 413 3.03 -9.89 -13.01
C THR A 413 4.01 -11.11 -12.91
N LEU A 414 4.35 -11.64 -11.71
CA LEU A 414 5.27 -12.82 -11.50
C LEU A 414 4.89 -13.91 -10.43
N PHE A 415 3.86 -13.77 -9.59
CA PHE A 415 3.67 -14.70 -8.45
C PHE A 415 2.94 -16.06 -8.67
N ALA A 416 2.12 -16.18 -9.71
CA ALA A 416 1.21 -17.29 -10.04
C ALA A 416 1.78 -18.69 -9.89
N THR A 417 3.03 -18.80 -10.29
CA THR A 417 3.70 -20.06 -10.57
C THR A 417 3.95 -20.88 -9.31
N VAL A 418 3.92 -20.24 -8.13
CA VAL A 418 4.15 -20.92 -6.85
C VAL A 418 2.89 -21.56 -6.29
N ALA A 419 1.72 -20.97 -6.53
CA ALA A 419 0.48 -21.47 -5.93
C ALA A 419 -0.16 -22.62 -6.72
N LEU A 420 0.00 -22.69 -8.04
CA LEU A 420 -0.48 -23.84 -8.82
C LEU A 420 0.19 -25.16 -8.45
N ALA A 421 1.48 -25.10 -8.11
CA ALA A 421 2.23 -26.27 -7.69
C ALA A 421 1.74 -26.83 -6.34
N LEU A 422 1.03 -26.03 -5.54
CA LEU A 422 0.41 -26.44 -4.28
C LEU A 422 -0.99 -27.05 -4.45
N VAL A 423 -1.68 -26.75 -5.56
CA VAL A 423 -3.05 -27.22 -5.85
C VAL A 423 -3.07 -28.49 -6.73
N GLY A 424 -1.92 -28.92 -7.26
CA GLY A 424 -1.81 -30.17 -8.04
C GLY A 424 -2.40 -30.08 -9.44
N ALA A 425 -2.53 -28.87 -9.99
CA ALA A 425 -2.96 -28.63 -11.36
C ALA A 425 -1.81 -28.90 -12.36
N SER A 426 -2.14 -29.40 -13.55
CA SER A 426 -1.16 -29.74 -14.58
C SER A 426 -0.46 -28.46 -15.11
N VAL A 427 0.85 -28.51 -15.23
CA VAL A 427 1.69 -27.38 -15.69
C VAL A 427 1.38 -27.00 -17.15
N ASP A 428 0.94 -27.97 -17.95
CA ASP A 428 0.60 -27.76 -19.37
C ASP A 428 -0.76 -27.07 -19.54
N ASP A 429 -1.76 -27.39 -18.70
CA ASP A 429 -3.08 -26.74 -18.78
C ASP A 429 -3.06 -25.29 -18.28
N ALA A 430 -2.19 -25.00 -17.31
CA ALA A 430 -2.03 -23.67 -16.72
C ALA A 430 -1.59 -22.58 -17.72
N CYS A 431 -0.86 -22.96 -18.78
CA CYS A 431 -0.36 -22.03 -19.80
C CYS A 431 -1.26 -21.93 -21.04
N ARG A 432 -2.37 -22.67 -21.11
CA ARG A 432 -3.31 -22.62 -22.24
C ARG A 432 -3.97 -21.25 -22.46
N PRO A 433 -4.23 -20.42 -21.42
CA PRO A 433 -4.76 -19.08 -21.63
C PRO A 433 -3.81 -18.13 -22.37
N CYS A 434 -2.50 -18.40 -22.40
CA CYS A 434 -1.53 -17.57 -23.11
C CYS A 434 -1.64 -17.69 -24.63
N LYS A 435 -1.35 -16.61 -25.36
CA LYS A 435 -1.27 -16.67 -26.82
C LYS A 435 -0.08 -17.52 -27.28
N ALA A 436 -0.11 -17.90 -28.55
CA ALA A 436 0.95 -18.73 -29.16
C ALA A 436 2.35 -18.17 -28.86
N ASP A 437 2.53 -16.85 -28.99
CA ASP A 437 3.80 -16.15 -28.84
C ASP A 437 4.39 -16.22 -27.43
N THR A 438 3.56 -16.23 -26.38
CA THR A 438 4.02 -16.26 -24.98
C THR A 438 3.88 -17.64 -24.34
N SER A 439 3.13 -18.56 -24.95
CA SER A 439 2.86 -19.90 -24.40
C SER A 439 4.13 -20.71 -24.13
N GLY A 440 5.16 -20.56 -24.99
CA GLY A 440 6.48 -21.18 -24.79
C GLY A 440 7.20 -20.64 -23.57
N SER A 441 7.22 -19.32 -23.41
CA SER A 441 7.80 -18.64 -22.25
C SER A 441 7.06 -18.98 -20.96
N CYS A 442 5.73 -19.09 -21.00
CA CYS A 442 4.92 -19.55 -19.87
C CYS A 442 5.33 -20.96 -19.44
N ARG A 443 5.40 -21.91 -20.37
CA ARG A 443 5.81 -23.30 -20.07
C ARG A 443 7.23 -23.38 -19.52
N ALA A 444 8.17 -22.61 -20.07
CA ALA A 444 9.53 -22.58 -19.57
C ALA A 444 9.59 -22.04 -18.13
N LEU A 445 8.84 -20.97 -17.84
CA LEU A 445 8.74 -20.39 -16.50
C LEU A 445 8.11 -21.38 -15.51
N THR A 446 6.97 -21.98 -15.84
CA THR A 446 6.27 -22.92 -14.96
C THR A 446 7.08 -24.20 -14.69
N GLN A 447 7.79 -24.70 -15.70
CA GLN A 447 8.73 -25.81 -15.52
C GLN A 447 9.88 -25.43 -14.58
N ALA A 448 10.52 -24.27 -14.77
CA ALA A 448 11.60 -23.82 -13.91
C ALA A 448 11.15 -23.65 -12.45
N THR A 449 9.98 -23.04 -12.23
CA THR A 449 9.45 -22.83 -10.88
C THR A 449 8.95 -24.12 -10.24
N SER A 450 8.34 -25.06 -10.99
CA SER A 450 7.89 -26.34 -10.43
C SER A 450 9.05 -27.17 -9.84
N ALA A 451 10.23 -27.12 -10.47
CA ALA A 451 11.43 -27.76 -9.95
C ALA A 451 11.92 -27.13 -8.64
N MET A 452 11.74 -25.81 -8.46
CA MET A 452 12.05 -25.14 -7.19
C MET A 452 11.01 -25.45 -6.11
N VAL A 453 9.72 -25.47 -6.48
CA VAL A 453 8.64 -25.77 -5.53
C VAL A 453 8.73 -27.21 -5.03
N SER A 454 9.05 -28.18 -5.86
CA SER A 454 9.23 -29.57 -5.41
C SER A 454 10.37 -29.70 -4.38
N GLN A 455 11.45 -28.93 -4.56
CA GLN A 455 12.55 -28.85 -3.61
C GLN A 455 12.14 -28.12 -2.32
N LEU A 456 11.43 -26.99 -2.41
CA LEU A 456 10.92 -26.25 -1.25
C LEU A 456 9.97 -27.11 -0.40
N LEU A 457 9.04 -27.81 -1.05
CA LEU A 457 8.03 -28.63 -0.39
C LEU A 457 8.58 -29.99 0.06
N SER A 458 9.83 -30.34 -0.22
CA SER A 458 10.48 -31.49 0.40
C SER A 458 10.57 -31.33 1.93
N ASN A 459 10.58 -30.09 2.41
CA ASN A 459 10.46 -29.77 3.83
C ASN A 459 9.02 -30.01 4.31
N ALA A 460 8.85 -31.04 5.15
CA ALA A 460 7.54 -31.44 5.68
C ALA A 460 6.87 -30.33 6.51
N THR A 461 7.64 -29.52 7.23
CA THR A 461 7.13 -28.43 8.07
C THR A 461 6.49 -27.34 7.22
N VAL A 462 7.18 -26.91 6.15
CA VAL A 462 6.67 -25.90 5.21
C VAL A 462 5.38 -26.39 4.54
N ARG A 463 5.36 -27.65 4.12
CA ARG A 463 4.17 -28.27 3.52
C ARG A 463 2.99 -28.31 4.50
N GLN A 464 3.21 -28.77 5.73
CA GLN A 464 2.17 -28.87 6.76
C GLN A 464 1.56 -27.50 7.11
N LEU A 465 2.36 -26.44 7.05
CA LEU A 465 1.90 -25.08 7.35
C LEU A 465 1.15 -24.42 6.18
N LEU A 466 1.64 -24.60 4.95
CA LEU A 466 1.07 -23.95 3.76
C LEU A 466 -0.23 -24.60 3.27
N THR A 467 -0.32 -25.93 3.27
CA THR A 467 -1.49 -26.63 2.71
C THR A 467 -2.84 -26.20 3.31
N PRO A 468 -3.05 -26.22 4.65
CA PRO A 468 -4.34 -25.84 5.22
C PRO A 468 -4.64 -24.34 5.05
N THR A 469 -3.61 -23.50 5.12
CA THR A 469 -3.72 -22.04 5.00
C THR A 469 -4.11 -21.65 3.59
N LEU A 470 -3.46 -22.24 2.57
CA LEU A 470 -3.81 -22.01 1.17
C LEU A 470 -5.22 -22.51 0.84
N ALA A 471 -5.60 -23.71 1.30
CA ALA A 471 -6.95 -24.23 1.07
C ALA A 471 -8.05 -23.30 1.67
N THR A 472 -7.77 -22.74 2.84
CA THR A 472 -8.65 -21.74 3.47
C THR A 472 -8.70 -20.46 2.66
N ALA A 473 -7.54 -19.94 2.24
CA ALA A 473 -7.44 -18.75 1.39
C ALA A 473 -8.20 -18.90 0.07
N THR A 474 -8.05 -20.04 -0.62
CA THR A 474 -8.77 -20.38 -1.86
C THR A 474 -10.28 -20.31 -1.65
N ARG A 475 -10.79 -20.96 -0.59
CA ARG A 475 -12.22 -20.97 -0.27
C ARG A 475 -12.74 -19.56 0.05
N ASP A 476 -11.99 -18.77 0.81
CA ASP A 476 -12.41 -17.43 1.20
C ASP A 476 -12.44 -16.49 -0.01
N VAL A 477 -11.45 -16.55 -0.90
CA VAL A 477 -11.45 -15.81 -2.18
C VAL A 477 -12.61 -16.23 -3.08
N GLN A 478 -12.90 -17.54 -3.19
CA GLN A 478 -14.06 -18.04 -3.94
C GLN A 478 -15.38 -17.51 -3.38
N ARG A 479 -15.52 -17.41 -2.05
CA ARG A 479 -16.71 -16.84 -1.39
C ARG A 479 -16.89 -15.35 -1.66
N MET A 480 -15.78 -14.61 -1.74
CA MET A 480 -15.78 -13.19 -2.09
C MET A 480 -16.12 -12.94 -3.58
N LYS A 481 -16.06 -13.99 -4.41
CA LYS A 481 -16.34 -13.94 -5.85
C LYS A 481 -15.46 -12.93 -6.58
N VAL A 482 -14.18 -12.88 -6.21
CA VAL A 482 -13.21 -11.99 -6.88
C VAL A 482 -13.01 -12.48 -8.32
N GLU A 483 -13.19 -11.58 -9.27
CA GLU A 483 -13.19 -11.88 -10.70
C GLU A 483 -12.58 -10.77 -11.55
N ILE A 484 -12.37 -11.09 -12.83
CA ILE A 484 -12.16 -10.11 -13.89
C ILE A 484 -13.34 -10.18 -14.85
N ILE A 485 -13.69 -9.06 -15.47
CA ILE A 485 -14.81 -8.96 -16.41
C ILE A 485 -14.38 -8.36 -17.74
N GLN A 486 -15.21 -8.54 -18.77
CA GLN A 486 -15.21 -7.74 -19.99
C GLN A 486 -16.63 -7.36 -20.37
N PHE A 487 -16.84 -6.08 -20.64
CA PHE A 487 -18.03 -5.60 -21.33
C PHE A 487 -17.94 -5.99 -22.80
N ALA A 488 -19.02 -6.56 -23.33
CA ALA A 488 -19.03 -7.07 -24.69
C ALA A 488 -20.39 -6.94 -25.36
N LEU A 489 -20.37 -6.91 -26.69
CA LEU A 489 -21.54 -7.15 -27.54
C LEU A 489 -21.42 -8.52 -28.18
N THR A 490 -22.50 -9.29 -28.10
CA THR A 490 -22.61 -10.57 -28.83
C THR A 490 -22.64 -10.31 -30.35
N PRO A 491 -22.40 -11.34 -31.19
CA PRO A 491 -22.57 -11.22 -32.64
C PRO A 491 -23.97 -10.75 -33.07
N THR A 492 -24.99 -10.96 -32.22
CA THR A 492 -26.37 -10.51 -32.46
C THR A 492 -26.62 -9.07 -32.02
N GLY A 493 -25.62 -8.39 -31.45
CA GLY A 493 -25.71 -7.00 -30.98
C GLY A 493 -26.24 -6.82 -29.56
N ASN A 494 -26.39 -7.89 -28.76
CA ASN A 494 -26.90 -7.79 -27.39
C ASN A 494 -25.76 -7.45 -26.41
N SER A 495 -26.06 -6.60 -25.42
CA SER A 495 -25.17 -6.30 -24.29
C SER A 495 -24.95 -7.54 -23.42
N THR A 496 -23.70 -7.77 -23.03
CA THR A 496 -23.32 -8.82 -22.10
C THR A 496 -22.06 -8.47 -21.32
N VAL A 497 -21.90 -9.09 -20.14
CA VAL A 497 -20.68 -9.04 -19.33
C VAL A 497 -20.09 -10.43 -19.28
N LEU A 498 -18.92 -10.59 -19.90
CA LEU A 498 -18.13 -11.81 -19.79
C LEU A 498 -17.40 -11.80 -18.45
N ARG A 499 -17.46 -12.91 -17.72
CA ARG A 499 -16.92 -13.03 -16.35
C ARG A 499 -15.91 -14.15 -16.28
N GLN A 500 -14.84 -13.96 -15.50
CA GLN A 500 -13.86 -14.99 -15.17
C GLN A 500 -13.48 -14.84 -13.70
N PRO A 501 -13.94 -15.76 -12.82
CA PRO A 501 -13.46 -15.85 -11.45
C PRO A 501 -11.94 -16.02 -11.41
N LEU A 502 -11.28 -15.43 -10.41
CA LEU A 502 -9.83 -15.62 -10.25
C LEU A 502 -9.47 -17.06 -9.93
N LEU A 503 -10.26 -17.70 -9.07
CA LEU A 503 -10.14 -19.11 -8.70
C LEU A 503 -11.48 -19.79 -8.92
N ASP A 504 -11.51 -20.88 -9.67
CA ASP A 504 -12.72 -21.66 -9.94
C ASP A 504 -12.61 -23.04 -9.30
N ALA A 505 -13.69 -23.54 -8.71
CA ALA A 505 -13.74 -24.90 -8.16
C ALA A 505 -13.86 -25.97 -9.25
N THR A 506 -14.27 -25.57 -10.46
CA THR A 506 -14.66 -26.48 -11.56
C THR A 506 -13.73 -26.43 -12.77
N ALA A 507 -13.01 -25.33 -13.00
CA ALA A 507 -12.13 -25.14 -14.15
C ALA A 507 -10.81 -24.44 -13.76
N SER A 508 -9.73 -25.21 -13.61
CA SER A 508 -8.44 -24.71 -13.10
C SER A 508 -7.55 -24.02 -14.14
N SER A 509 -8.03 -23.77 -15.36
CA SER A 509 -7.20 -23.22 -16.44
C SER A 509 -6.73 -21.80 -16.17
N TRP A 510 -7.44 -21.03 -15.34
CA TRP A 510 -7.08 -19.66 -14.95
C TRP A 510 -6.34 -19.57 -13.60
N ASP A 511 -6.31 -20.64 -12.82
CA ASP A 511 -5.84 -20.61 -11.43
C ASP A 511 -4.39 -20.12 -11.29
N LEU A 512 -3.50 -20.38 -12.27
CA LEU A 512 -2.15 -19.77 -12.36
C LEU A 512 -2.27 -18.27 -12.12
N PHE A 513 -2.91 -17.60 -13.07
CA PHE A 513 -2.99 -16.16 -13.15
C PHE A 513 -3.82 -15.62 -11.98
N GLY A 514 -4.87 -16.34 -11.58
CA GLY A 514 -5.59 -16.09 -10.34
C GLY A 514 -4.66 -15.93 -9.14
N TYR A 515 -3.84 -16.94 -8.84
CA TYR A 515 -2.91 -16.84 -7.74
C TYR A 515 -1.83 -15.77 -7.92
N VAL A 516 -1.34 -15.48 -9.16
CA VAL A 516 -0.44 -14.31 -9.45
C VAL A 516 -1.06 -13.08 -8.81
N THR A 517 -2.33 -12.86 -9.12
CA THR A 517 -3.00 -11.60 -8.82
C THR A 517 -3.32 -11.53 -7.34
N LEU A 518 -3.62 -12.67 -6.69
CA LEU A 518 -3.92 -12.72 -5.26
C LEU A 518 -2.73 -12.37 -4.38
N HIS A 519 -1.51 -12.77 -4.74
CA HIS A 519 -0.34 -12.28 -4.00
C HIS A 519 0.01 -10.86 -4.30
N GLU A 520 -0.12 -10.43 -5.55
CA GLU A 520 0.07 -9.02 -5.86
C GLU A 520 -0.92 -8.14 -5.10
N TRP A 521 -2.13 -8.64 -4.85
CA TRP A 521 -3.08 -8.01 -3.94
C TRP A 521 -2.57 -7.95 -2.51
N VAL A 522 -2.05 -9.06 -1.95
CA VAL A 522 -1.45 -9.05 -0.60
C VAL A 522 -0.25 -8.09 -0.52
N LEU A 523 0.58 -8.00 -1.56
CA LEU A 523 1.73 -7.10 -1.58
C LEU A 523 1.39 -5.63 -1.86
N GLY A 524 0.12 -5.32 -2.13
CA GLY A 524 -0.32 -3.97 -2.46
C GLY A 524 0.04 -3.53 -3.89
N TYR A 525 0.34 -4.45 -4.80
CA TYR A 525 0.46 -4.14 -6.22
C TYR A 525 -0.88 -4.20 -6.96
N ARG A 526 -1.93 -4.72 -6.34
CA ARG A 526 -3.30 -4.74 -6.87
C ARG A 526 -4.28 -4.44 -5.75
N GLU A 527 -5.46 -3.98 -6.13
CA GLU A 527 -6.58 -3.72 -5.22
C GLU A 527 -7.79 -4.52 -5.68
N VAL A 528 -8.67 -4.88 -4.74
CA VAL A 528 -9.96 -5.46 -5.06
C VAL A 528 -11.03 -4.46 -4.68
N VAL A 529 -11.91 -4.14 -5.63
CA VAL A 529 -13.00 -3.17 -5.42
C VAL A 529 -14.32 -3.88 -5.66
N SER A 530 -15.24 -3.76 -4.71
CA SER A 530 -16.63 -4.17 -4.86
C SER A 530 -17.40 -3.03 -5.50
N ILE A 531 -17.84 -3.24 -6.74
CA ILE A 531 -18.63 -2.30 -7.53
C ILE A 531 -20.08 -2.74 -7.46
N GLN A 532 -20.93 -1.94 -6.82
CA GLN A 532 -22.30 -2.30 -6.46
C GLN A 532 -23.29 -1.35 -7.13
N GLY A 533 -23.87 -1.81 -8.23
CA GLY A 533 -25.00 -1.16 -8.87
C GLY A 533 -26.34 -1.67 -8.32
N ASP A 534 -27.45 -1.10 -8.77
CA ASP A 534 -28.77 -1.49 -8.29
C ASP A 534 -29.22 -2.86 -8.84
N VAL A 535 -28.65 -3.27 -9.98
CA VAL A 535 -28.99 -4.52 -10.69
C VAL A 535 -28.03 -5.65 -10.38
N ALA A 536 -26.72 -5.36 -10.33
CA ALA A 536 -25.68 -6.34 -10.11
C ALA A 536 -24.54 -5.76 -9.27
N SER A 537 -23.74 -6.66 -8.71
CA SER A 537 -22.50 -6.30 -8.04
C SER A 537 -21.37 -7.18 -8.55
N TYR A 538 -20.21 -6.57 -8.77
CA TYR A 538 -19.00 -7.22 -9.22
C TYR A 538 -17.86 -6.93 -8.26
N THR A 539 -17.15 -7.97 -7.81
CA THR A 539 -15.95 -7.83 -6.99
C THR A 539 -14.75 -7.98 -7.89
N LEU A 540 -14.18 -6.87 -8.32
CA LEU A 540 -13.20 -6.85 -9.39
C LEU A 540 -11.78 -6.71 -8.85
N MET A 541 -10.84 -7.47 -9.42
CA MET A 541 -9.40 -7.30 -9.22
C MET A 541 -8.84 -6.24 -10.18
N SER A 542 -8.12 -5.25 -9.66
CA SER A 542 -7.51 -4.20 -10.45
C SER A 542 -6.33 -4.71 -11.29
N GLU A 543 -5.89 -3.95 -12.29
CA GLU A 543 -4.56 -4.15 -12.87
C GLU A 543 -3.44 -3.89 -11.86
N ARG A 544 -2.23 -4.32 -12.22
CA ARG A 544 -1.06 -4.09 -11.38
C ARG A 544 -0.69 -2.61 -11.39
N ILE A 545 -0.60 -2.03 -10.21
CA ILE A 545 -0.21 -0.63 -9.98
C ILE A 545 1.30 -0.57 -9.80
N ALA A 546 1.94 0.35 -10.52
CA ALA A 546 3.38 0.54 -10.44
C ALA A 546 3.76 1.18 -9.09
N PRO A 547 4.78 0.65 -8.40
CA PRO A 547 5.30 1.29 -7.20
C PRO A 547 6.02 2.61 -7.53
N ILE A 548 6.06 3.51 -6.55
CA ILE A 548 6.77 4.78 -6.62
C ILE A 548 8.18 4.56 -6.04
N PRO A 549 9.26 4.80 -6.82
CA PRO A 549 10.61 4.68 -6.29
C PRO A 549 10.85 5.76 -5.22
N PHE A 550 11.33 5.32 -4.06
CA PHE A 550 11.72 6.19 -2.94
C PHE A 550 13.18 5.96 -2.59
N SER A 551 13.96 7.03 -2.48
CA SER A 551 15.37 6.97 -2.10
C SER A 551 15.52 7.46 -0.67
N ALA A 552 16.16 6.66 0.16
CA ALA A 552 16.51 7.06 1.51
C ALA A 552 17.41 8.31 1.48
N SER A 553 17.18 9.27 2.38
CA SER A 553 17.96 10.51 2.37
C SER A 553 19.19 10.43 3.28
N ALA A 554 20.35 10.82 2.75
CA ALA A 554 21.57 10.99 3.56
C ALA A 554 21.42 12.12 4.59
N SER A 555 20.52 13.09 4.37
CA SER A 555 20.30 14.20 5.30
C SER A 555 19.62 13.77 6.60
N GLU A 556 18.95 12.62 6.59
CA GLU A 556 18.29 12.06 7.78
C GLU A 556 19.27 11.34 8.71
N VAL A 557 20.52 11.16 8.30
CA VAL A 557 21.58 10.51 9.08
C VAL A 557 22.61 11.57 9.49
N PRO A 558 22.57 12.06 10.75
CA PRO A 558 23.54 13.04 11.20
C PRO A 558 24.97 12.45 11.24
N MET A 559 25.96 13.30 11.00
CA MET A 559 27.39 12.94 11.04
C MET A 559 28.22 13.90 11.90
N SER A 560 27.56 14.86 12.55
CA SER A 560 28.22 15.99 13.20
C SER A 560 29.10 15.56 14.37
N THR A 561 28.56 14.69 15.24
CA THR A 561 29.23 14.24 16.46
C THR A 561 30.38 13.31 16.11
N CYS A 562 30.12 12.32 15.27
CA CYS A 562 31.11 11.34 14.88
C CYS A 562 32.25 11.96 14.06
N ARG A 563 31.96 12.98 13.24
CA ARG A 563 33.01 13.77 12.56
C ARG A 563 33.88 14.54 13.55
N TYR A 564 33.29 15.11 14.60
CA TYR A 564 34.04 15.77 15.68
C TYR A 564 34.93 14.76 16.43
N LEU A 565 34.37 13.62 16.82
CA LEU A 565 35.10 12.55 17.52
C LEU A 565 36.24 11.99 16.66
N TRP A 566 35.96 11.68 15.39
CA TRP A 566 36.96 11.21 14.42
C TRP A 566 38.11 12.20 14.29
N THR A 567 37.79 13.48 14.08
CA THR A 567 38.80 14.53 13.96
C THR A 567 39.65 14.64 15.23
N THR A 568 39.01 14.53 16.41
CA THR A 568 39.71 14.58 17.71
C THR A 568 40.67 13.40 17.89
N VAL A 569 40.24 12.17 17.59
CA VAL A 569 41.11 10.99 17.73
C VAL A 569 42.26 11.04 16.73
N VAL A 570 42.02 11.46 15.48
CA VAL A 570 43.08 11.65 14.47
C VAL A 570 44.09 12.69 14.95
N LEU A 571 43.64 13.83 15.46
CA LEU A 571 44.52 14.88 15.99
C LEU A 571 45.37 14.38 17.15
N ILE A 572 44.77 13.66 18.11
CA ILE A 572 45.50 13.05 19.24
C ILE A 572 46.57 12.10 18.72
N THR A 573 46.24 11.21 17.78
CA THR A 573 47.21 10.27 17.19
C THR A 573 48.34 11.02 16.47
N CYS A 574 48.04 12.08 15.70
CA CYS A 574 49.06 12.90 15.05
C CYS A 574 49.99 13.58 16.06
N ILE A 575 49.45 14.13 17.16
CA ILE A 575 50.24 14.77 18.22
C ILE A 575 51.12 13.73 18.93
N LEU A 576 50.57 12.56 19.26
CA LEU A 576 51.32 11.46 19.89
C LEU A 576 52.47 10.99 18.98
N LEU A 577 52.24 10.88 17.67
CA LEU A 577 53.28 10.56 16.69
C LEU A 577 54.37 11.64 16.65
N ALA A 578 54.00 12.93 16.62
CA ALA A 578 54.96 14.02 16.63
C ALA A 578 55.83 14.02 17.90
N ILE A 579 55.23 13.84 19.07
CA ILE A 579 55.95 13.74 20.35
C ILE A 579 56.83 12.48 20.38
N GLY A 580 56.31 11.35 19.90
CA GLY A 580 57.04 10.09 19.81
C GLY A 580 58.28 10.18 18.92
N ILE A 581 58.15 10.83 17.77
CA ILE A 581 59.28 11.08 16.87
C ILE A 581 60.30 12.03 17.53
N ALA A 582 59.83 13.13 18.12
CA ALA A 582 60.70 14.08 18.79
C ALA A 582 61.48 13.44 19.96
N THR A 583 60.82 12.60 20.76
CA THR A 583 61.47 11.86 21.86
C THR A 583 62.45 10.81 21.36
N ALA A 584 62.12 10.07 20.29
CA ALA A 584 63.03 9.12 19.67
C ALA A 584 64.28 9.80 19.07
N VAL A 585 64.15 11.01 18.52
CA VAL A 585 65.27 11.82 17.97
C VAL A 585 66.10 12.48 19.08
N ALA A 586 65.48 12.89 20.19
CA ALA A 586 66.17 13.53 21.31
C ALA A 586 66.96 12.54 22.18
N LEU A 587 66.54 11.27 22.28
CA LEU A 587 67.19 10.25 23.11
C LEU A 587 68.69 10.06 22.78
N PRO A 588 69.11 9.92 21.51
CA PRO A 588 70.51 9.83 21.12
C PRO A 588 71.32 11.09 21.47
N ILE A 589 70.72 12.27 21.29
CA ILE A 589 71.36 13.58 21.52
C ILE A 589 71.61 13.83 23.01
N LEU A 590 70.66 13.45 23.86
CA LEU A 590 70.82 13.53 25.32
C LEU A 590 71.80 12.48 25.85
N SER A 591 71.88 11.32 25.21
CA SER A 591 72.84 10.26 25.57
C SER A 591 74.29 10.56 25.19
N THR A 592 74.54 11.53 24.30
CA THR A 592 75.89 12.00 23.94
C THR A 592 76.31 13.25 24.73
N LEU A 593 75.38 13.93 25.39
CA LEU A 593 75.62 15.11 26.24
C LEU A 593 75.81 14.77 27.74
N ALA A 594 75.52 13.54 28.16
CA ALA A 594 75.66 13.02 29.52
C ALA A 594 76.67 11.88 29.57
#